data_AF-A0A2T5HTY0-F1
#
_entry.id   AF-A0A2T5HTY0-F1
#
_cell.length_a   1.000
_cell.length_b   1.000
_cell.length_c   1.000
_cell.angle_alpha   90.00
_cell.angle_beta   90.00
_cell.angle_gamma   90.00
#
_symmetry.space_group_name_H-M   'P 1'
#
loop_
_entity.id
_entity.type
_entity.pdbx_description
1 polymer ?
#
loop_
_entity_poly.entity_id
_entity_poly.type
_entity_poly.pdbx_seq_one_letter_code
_entity_poly.pdbx_strand_id
1 'polypeptide(L)'
;MNAPDGQIYAVAQGTIIAGGASAEGDGASVVQGVPTSGVIPSGARVEREIDFDFTQLKSVRLALRNPDFTTAERIENAINRDFGRVVSRMLDAGTVILDIKATKELSPAHALGRVENISVQPERKARVVVDQRSGTIVMGEDVRISRVAVSQGNLTLRIEEEPLVVQPNPFSAGGTVVIPRTRAAIEEEPGIGLAEVHEGTSLSEVIAGLNALGVSPRDMIDILKSIKAAGALHAEFVVR
;
A
#
# COMPACT_ATOMS: atom_id res chain seq x y z
N MET A 1 11.57 31.10 19.17
CA MET A 1 10.22 31.55 18.72
C MET A 1 9.33 31.59 19.94
N ASN A 2 8.52 32.63 20.09
CA ASN A 2 7.49 32.67 21.13
C ASN A 2 6.26 31.93 20.60
N ALA A 3 5.64 31.10 21.43
CA ALA A 3 4.32 30.56 21.13
C ALA A 3 3.25 31.65 21.32
N PRO A 4 1.99 31.43 20.87
CA PRO A 4 0.90 32.40 20.98
C PRO A 4 0.58 32.87 22.40
N ASP A 5 1.09 32.19 23.42
CA ASP A 5 1.00 32.50 24.85
C ASP A 5 2.16 33.39 25.37
N GLY A 6 3.07 33.81 24.50
CA GLY A 6 4.24 34.64 24.84
C GLY A 6 5.40 33.88 25.49
N GLN A 7 5.33 32.55 25.63
CA GLN A 7 6.37 31.74 26.26
C GLN A 7 7.38 31.22 25.21
N ILE A 8 8.65 31.10 25.62
CA ILE A 8 9.72 30.53 24.80
C ILE A 8 9.75 29.01 25.02
N TYR A 9 9.45 28.24 23.97
CA TYR A 9 9.45 26.77 24.00
C TYR A 9 10.71 26.16 23.38
N ALA A 10 11.25 26.79 22.33
CA ALA A 10 12.46 26.31 21.67
C ALA A 10 13.34 27.47 21.19
N VAL A 11 14.65 27.26 21.26
CA VAL A 11 15.71 28.16 20.82
C VAL A 11 16.50 27.47 19.72
N ALA A 12 16.63 28.13 18.58
CA ALA A 12 17.49 27.71 17.49
C ALA A 12 18.67 28.69 17.39
N GLN A 13 19.89 28.17 17.30
CA GLN A 13 21.10 28.96 17.09
C GLN A 13 21.88 28.33 15.93
N GLY A 14 22.19 29.12 14.91
CA GLY A 14 22.91 28.63 13.73
C GLY A 14 22.75 29.56 12.54
N THR A 15 23.47 29.27 11.45
CA THR A 15 23.31 29.96 10.18
C THR A 15 21.94 29.62 9.58
N ILE A 16 21.20 30.65 9.17
CA ILE A 16 19.94 30.48 8.44
C ILE A 16 20.30 30.36 6.96
N ILE A 17 19.96 29.23 6.34
CA ILE A 17 20.11 29.05 4.91
C ILE A 17 18.84 29.62 4.26
N ALA A 18 18.95 30.80 3.65
CA ALA A 18 17.85 31.44 2.95
C ALA A 18 17.56 30.73 1.61
N GLY A 19 16.27 30.55 1.30
CA GLY A 19 15.80 29.88 0.08
C GLY A 19 15.66 30.80 -1.13
N GLY A 20 16.23 32.01 -1.10
CA GLY A 20 16.15 32.96 -2.20
C GLY A 20 17.07 34.17 -2.04
N ALA A 21 17.28 34.88 -3.14
CA ALA A 21 18.04 36.12 -3.21
C ALA A 21 17.20 37.19 -3.92
N SER A 22 17.26 38.43 -3.41
CA SER A 22 16.64 39.59 -4.05
C SER A 22 17.70 40.64 -4.30
N ALA A 23 17.72 41.19 -5.51
CA ALA A 23 18.54 42.34 -5.88
C ALA A 23 17.64 43.42 -6.47
N GLU A 24 17.83 44.66 -6.03
CA GLU A 24 17.01 45.80 -6.41
C GLU A 24 17.91 46.96 -6.87
N GLY A 25 17.50 47.65 -7.92
CA GLY A 25 18.09 48.91 -8.39
C GLY A 25 17.01 49.91 -8.78
N ASP A 26 17.40 51.13 -9.15
CA ASP A 26 16.49 52.29 -9.33
C ASP A 26 15.34 52.11 -10.33
N GLY A 27 15.34 51.06 -11.16
CA GLY A 27 14.28 50.78 -12.13
C GLY A 27 13.88 49.31 -12.28
N ALA A 28 14.45 48.38 -11.49
CA ALA A 28 14.14 46.96 -11.59
C ALA A 28 14.48 46.20 -10.31
N SER A 29 13.67 45.20 -10.00
CA SER A 29 13.90 44.22 -8.94
C SER A 29 13.91 42.82 -9.53
N VAL A 30 14.89 42.01 -9.13
CA VAL A 30 14.97 40.59 -9.46
C VAL A 30 14.93 39.81 -8.16
N VAL A 31 13.90 38.96 -8.03
CA VAL A 31 13.74 38.05 -6.90
C VAL A 31 13.84 36.62 -7.43
N GLN A 32 14.81 35.86 -6.93
CA GLN A 32 14.99 34.45 -7.23
C GLN A 32 14.72 33.61 -5.98
N GLY A 33 13.72 32.73 -6.05
CA GLY A 33 13.30 31.91 -4.91
C GLY A 33 12.33 32.62 -3.97
N VAL A 34 12.27 32.18 -2.71
CA VAL A 34 11.40 32.76 -1.66
C VAL A 34 12.30 33.37 -0.56
N PRO A 35 12.62 34.68 -0.63
CA PRO A 35 13.57 35.32 0.29
C PRO A 35 13.14 35.27 1.76
N THR A 36 11.83 35.14 2.01
CA THR A 36 11.24 35.08 3.34
C THR A 36 11.21 33.67 3.95
N SER A 37 11.79 32.68 3.27
CA SER A 37 11.89 31.31 3.76
C SER A 37 13.35 30.96 4.04
N GLY A 38 13.61 30.35 5.20
CA GLY A 38 14.92 29.87 5.58
C GLY A 38 14.83 28.59 6.39
N VAL A 39 15.84 27.74 6.28
CA VAL A 39 15.97 26.51 7.06
C VAL A 39 17.18 26.64 7.98
N ILE A 40 17.01 26.25 9.24
CA ILE A 40 18.11 26.11 10.20
C ILE A 40 18.48 24.61 10.24
N PRO A 41 19.68 24.24 9.76
CA PRO A 41 20.18 22.88 9.92
C PRO A 41 20.17 22.47 11.40
N SER A 42 19.69 21.26 11.70
CA SER A 42 19.51 20.73 13.06
C SER A 42 18.37 21.35 13.89
N GLY A 43 17.57 22.27 13.34
CA GLY A 43 16.34 22.75 13.95
C GLY A 43 16.55 23.59 15.23
N ALA A 44 15.64 23.45 16.19
CA ALA A 44 15.64 24.17 17.45
C ALA A 44 15.82 23.22 18.64
N ARG A 45 16.57 23.63 19.66
CA ARG A 45 16.63 22.95 20.97
C ARG A 45 15.45 23.39 21.82
N VAL A 46 14.73 22.44 22.40
CA VAL A 46 13.61 22.73 23.32
C VAL A 46 14.19 23.24 24.65
N GLU A 47 13.86 24.47 25.03
CA GLU A 47 14.30 25.09 26.31
C GLU A 47 13.28 24.85 27.43
N ARG A 48 12.03 24.62 27.06
CA ARG A 48 10.93 24.41 28.01
C ARG A 48 10.14 23.20 27.58
N GLU A 49 10.41 22.11 28.28
CA GLU A 49 9.57 20.92 28.20
C GLU A 49 8.18 21.32 28.67
N ILE A 50 7.16 21.02 27.85
CA ILE A 50 5.76 21.14 28.27
C ILE A 50 5.60 20.13 29.42
N ASP A 51 4.81 20.42 30.45
CA ASP A 51 4.46 19.45 31.50
C ASP A 51 3.68 18.26 30.88
N PHE A 52 4.40 17.35 30.25
CA PHE A 52 3.92 16.14 29.63
C PHE A 52 4.63 14.98 30.29
N ASP A 53 3.99 14.42 31.30
CA ASP A 53 4.48 13.22 31.93
C ASP A 53 4.03 12.00 31.10
N PHE A 54 4.95 11.52 30.26
CA PHE A 54 4.73 10.30 29.46
C PHE A 54 4.33 9.10 30.32
N THR A 55 4.78 9.02 31.58
CA THR A 55 4.48 7.90 32.48
C THR A 55 3.02 7.87 32.94
N GLN A 56 2.30 9.00 32.83
CA GLN A 56 0.89 9.11 33.22
C GLN A 56 -0.09 8.87 32.07
N LEU A 57 0.39 8.49 30.88
CA LEU A 57 -0.46 8.19 29.74
C LEU A 57 -1.45 7.06 30.07
N LYS A 58 -2.74 7.34 29.92
CA LYS A 58 -3.82 6.35 30.09
C LYS A 58 -4.09 5.58 28.81
N SER A 59 -3.89 6.20 27.65
CA SER A 59 -4.15 5.62 26.34
C SER A 59 -3.25 6.23 25.28
N VAL A 60 -2.95 5.46 24.24
CA VAL A 60 -2.20 5.92 23.06
C VAL A 60 -3.06 5.68 21.82
N ARG A 61 -3.01 6.61 20.85
CA ARG A 61 -3.65 6.42 19.54
C ARG A 61 -2.58 6.11 18.51
N LEU A 62 -2.71 4.96 17.87
CA LEU A 62 -1.88 4.51 16.77
C LEU A 62 -2.54 4.97 15.47
N ALA A 63 -1.87 5.86 14.74
CA ALA A 63 -2.33 6.35 13.44
C ALA A 63 -1.70 5.52 12.32
N LEU A 64 -2.54 4.90 11.48
CA LEU A 64 -2.11 4.13 10.32
C LEU A 64 -1.69 5.09 9.20
N ARG A 65 -0.54 4.81 8.58
CA ARG A 65 -0.04 5.59 7.44
C ARG A 65 -0.96 5.50 6.22
N ASN A 66 -1.52 4.31 5.98
CA ASN A 66 -2.49 4.05 4.93
C ASN A 66 -3.78 3.55 5.60
N PRO A 67 -4.81 4.40 5.72
CA PRO A 67 -6.07 4.01 6.35
C PRO A 67 -6.76 2.87 5.59
N ASP A 68 -7.11 1.82 6.31
CA ASP A 68 -7.75 0.61 5.79
C ASP A 68 -8.40 -0.17 6.95
N PHE A 69 -9.71 -0.49 6.83
CA PHE A 69 -10.48 -1.12 7.91
C PHE A 69 -9.94 -2.51 8.25
N THR A 70 -9.64 -3.33 7.25
CA THR A 70 -9.12 -4.68 7.49
C THR A 70 -7.75 -4.63 8.16
N THR A 71 -6.89 -3.70 7.77
CA THR A 71 -5.59 -3.48 8.39
C THR A 71 -5.74 -3.01 9.84
N ALA A 72 -6.64 -2.06 10.12
CA ALA A 72 -6.93 -1.60 11.47
C ALA A 72 -7.45 -2.73 12.37
N GLU A 73 -8.37 -3.55 11.85
CA GLU A 73 -8.89 -4.73 12.55
C GLU A 73 -7.79 -5.78 12.80
N ARG A 74 -6.93 -6.05 11.81
CA ARG A 74 -5.78 -6.96 11.96
C ARG A 74 -4.80 -6.46 13.03
N ILE A 75 -4.58 -5.14 13.11
CA ILE A 75 -3.74 -4.53 14.16
C ILE A 75 -4.38 -4.73 15.53
N GLU A 76 -5.67 -4.39 15.70
CA GLU A 76 -6.41 -4.63 16.94
C GLU A 76 -6.30 -6.09 17.39
N ASN A 77 -6.58 -7.03 16.48
CA ASN A 77 -6.55 -8.46 16.77
C ASN A 77 -5.14 -8.95 17.12
N ALA A 78 -4.11 -8.47 16.42
CA ALA A 78 -2.73 -8.84 16.70
C ALA A 78 -2.27 -8.35 18.08
N ILE A 79 -2.59 -7.10 18.42
CA ILE A 79 -2.27 -6.53 19.74
C ILE A 79 -3.04 -7.29 20.83
N ASN A 80 -4.35 -7.46 20.70
CA ASN A 80 -5.15 -8.15 21.72
C ASN A 80 -4.71 -9.61 21.92
N ARG A 81 -4.31 -10.29 20.85
CA ARG A 81 -3.76 -11.65 20.91
C ARG A 81 -2.43 -11.71 21.65
N ASP A 82 -1.51 -10.77 21.38
CA ASP A 82 -0.20 -10.72 22.05
C ASP A 82 -0.34 -10.48 23.56
N PHE A 83 -1.25 -9.58 23.97
CA PHE A 83 -1.53 -9.30 25.39
C PHE A 83 -2.47 -10.32 26.06
N GLY A 84 -3.08 -11.23 25.28
CA GLY A 84 -4.04 -12.22 25.75
C GLY A 84 -5.33 -11.64 26.34
N ARG A 85 -5.66 -10.39 26.00
CA ARG A 85 -6.84 -9.67 26.50
C ARG A 85 -7.14 -8.45 25.62
N VAL A 86 -8.31 -7.86 25.82
CA VAL A 86 -8.70 -6.63 25.10
C VAL A 86 -7.97 -5.43 25.69
N VAL A 87 -6.95 -4.95 24.99
CA VAL A 87 -6.17 -3.74 25.32
C VAL A 87 -6.23 -2.69 24.21
N SER A 88 -6.65 -3.09 23.01
CA SER A 88 -6.73 -2.23 21.84
C SER A 88 -8.10 -2.33 21.19
N ARG A 89 -8.48 -1.26 20.48
CA ARG A 89 -9.73 -1.16 19.72
C ARG A 89 -9.53 -0.26 18.49
N MET A 90 -9.96 -0.69 17.32
CA MET A 90 -10.05 0.20 16.15
C MET A 90 -11.21 1.19 16.36
N LEU A 91 -10.96 2.47 16.10
CA LEU A 91 -11.99 3.51 16.15
C LEU A 91 -12.51 3.82 14.74
N ASP A 92 -11.63 3.79 13.76
CA ASP A 92 -11.88 4.03 12.36
C ASP A 92 -10.79 3.36 11.50
N ALA A 93 -10.86 3.50 10.17
CA ALA A 93 -9.90 2.89 9.24
C ALA A 93 -8.44 3.36 9.45
N GLY A 94 -8.21 4.48 10.12
CA GLY A 94 -6.90 5.09 10.31
C GLY A 94 -6.40 5.06 11.75
N THR A 95 -7.24 4.71 12.72
CA THR A 95 -6.95 4.93 14.15
C THR A 95 -7.25 3.69 14.98
N VAL A 96 -6.23 3.19 15.68
CA VAL A 96 -6.37 2.16 16.71
C VAL A 96 -5.99 2.75 18.06
N ILE A 97 -6.88 2.69 19.05
CA ILE A 97 -6.59 3.12 20.42
C ILE A 97 -6.04 1.95 21.24
N LEU A 98 -5.00 2.21 22.02
CA LEU A 98 -4.38 1.30 22.98
C LEU A 98 -4.62 1.86 24.39
N ASP A 99 -5.23 1.07 25.27
CA ASP A 99 -5.40 1.38 26.68
C ASP A 99 -4.18 0.90 27.48
N ILE A 100 -3.39 1.84 27.99
CA ILE A 100 -2.15 1.54 28.72
C ILE A 100 -2.43 0.91 30.08
N LYS A 101 -3.57 1.19 30.72
CA LYS A 101 -3.93 0.54 31.99
C LYS A 101 -4.34 -0.91 31.78
N ALA A 102 -5.04 -1.18 30.67
CA ALA A 102 -5.48 -2.53 30.34
C ALA A 102 -4.31 -3.48 30.04
N THR A 103 -3.18 -2.97 29.53
CA THR A 103 -1.97 -3.78 29.26
C THR A 103 -1.40 -4.41 30.52
N LYS A 104 -1.55 -3.75 31.68
CA LYS A 104 -0.92 -4.10 32.97
C LYS A 104 0.61 -4.18 32.91
N GLU A 105 1.21 -3.46 31.97
CA GLU A 105 2.66 -3.33 31.88
C GLU A 105 3.19 -2.34 32.93
N LEU A 106 4.48 -2.46 33.26
CA LEU A 106 5.14 -1.65 34.29
C LEU A 106 5.09 -0.15 34.00
N SER A 107 5.13 0.24 32.73
CA SER A 107 5.03 1.63 32.29
C SER A 107 4.50 1.72 30.86
N PRO A 108 4.05 2.91 30.42
CA PRO A 108 3.67 3.15 29.03
C PRO A 108 4.79 2.79 28.04
N ALA A 109 6.06 2.94 28.43
CA ALA A 109 7.21 2.56 27.60
C ALA A 109 7.26 1.04 27.35
N HIS A 110 7.05 0.23 28.40
CA HIS A 110 7.02 -1.23 28.26
C HIS A 110 5.84 -1.69 27.39
N ALA A 111 4.67 -1.06 27.56
CA ALA A 111 3.51 -1.32 26.71
C ALA A 111 3.78 -1.03 25.24
N LEU A 112 4.36 0.14 24.93
CA LEU A 112 4.68 0.50 23.55
C LEU A 112 5.80 -0.34 22.95
N GLY A 113 6.87 -0.62 23.71
CA GLY A 113 7.96 -1.47 23.24
C GLY A 113 7.50 -2.90 22.92
N ARG A 114 6.52 -3.43 23.66
CA ARG A 114 5.90 -4.70 23.33
C ARG A 114 5.08 -4.62 22.04
N VAL A 115 4.24 -3.59 21.90
CA VAL A 115 3.44 -3.36 20.67
C VAL A 115 4.32 -3.18 19.43
N GLU A 116 5.47 -2.52 19.55
CA GLU A 116 6.42 -2.30 18.45
C GLU A 116 6.93 -3.60 17.81
N ASN A 117 7.00 -4.68 18.58
CA ASN A 117 7.48 -5.99 18.09
C ASN A 117 6.39 -6.83 17.41
N ILE A 118 5.14 -6.37 17.39
CA ILE A 118 4.02 -7.12 16.82
C ILE A 118 3.99 -6.90 15.30
N SER A 119 4.29 -7.96 14.55
CA SER A 119 4.22 -7.95 13.09
C SER A 119 2.78 -8.16 12.60
N VAL A 120 2.32 -7.28 11.72
CA VAL A 120 1.00 -7.36 11.06
C VAL A 120 1.18 -7.24 9.56
N GLN A 121 0.55 -8.14 8.80
CA GLN A 121 0.49 -8.04 7.34
C GLN A 121 -0.67 -7.11 6.95
N PRO A 122 -0.39 -5.91 6.43
CA PRO A 122 -1.43 -4.98 6.01
C PRO A 122 -2.19 -5.55 4.81
N GLU A 123 -3.43 -5.13 4.63
CA GLU A 123 -4.11 -5.32 3.35
C GLU A 123 -3.49 -4.38 2.31
N ARG A 124 -3.14 -4.95 1.15
CA ARG A 124 -2.63 -4.18 0.01
C ARG A 124 -3.66 -4.27 -1.08
N LYS A 125 -4.12 -3.11 -1.57
CA LYS A 125 -4.91 -3.07 -2.80
C LYS A 125 -4.02 -3.52 -3.95
N ALA A 126 -4.51 -4.41 -4.80
CA ALA A 126 -3.85 -4.75 -6.04
C ALA A 126 -3.70 -3.48 -6.90
N ARG A 127 -2.51 -3.21 -7.44
CA ARG A 127 -2.22 -2.02 -8.25
C ARG A 127 -1.49 -2.40 -9.53
N VAL A 128 -1.83 -1.71 -10.60
CA VAL A 128 -1.13 -1.72 -11.89
C VAL A 128 -0.72 -0.29 -12.19
N VAL A 129 0.59 -0.05 -12.29
CA VAL A 129 1.19 1.23 -12.62
C VAL A 129 1.79 1.11 -14.01
N VAL A 130 1.37 1.99 -14.92
CA VAL A 130 1.88 2.04 -16.28
C VAL A 130 2.51 3.40 -16.55
N ASP A 131 3.64 3.42 -17.23
CA ASP A 131 4.27 4.63 -17.76
C ASP A 131 4.14 4.61 -19.28
N GLN A 132 3.34 5.53 -19.81
CA GLN A 132 3.02 5.54 -21.25
C GLN A 132 4.21 6.00 -22.11
N ARG A 133 5.15 6.76 -21.52
CA ARG A 133 6.35 7.26 -22.21
C ARG A 133 7.41 6.17 -22.32
N SER A 134 7.70 5.49 -21.21
CA SER A 134 8.71 4.43 -21.17
C SER A 134 8.17 3.06 -21.61
N GLY A 135 6.85 2.87 -21.62
CA GLY A 135 6.23 1.57 -21.87
C GLY A 135 6.37 0.60 -20.70
N THR A 136 6.77 1.09 -19.53
CA THR A 136 6.97 0.25 -18.33
C THR A 136 5.62 -0.08 -17.68
N ILE A 137 5.38 -1.36 -17.40
CA ILE A 137 4.19 -1.86 -16.72
C ILE A 137 4.65 -2.57 -15.43
N VAL A 138 4.18 -2.10 -14.28
CA VAL A 138 4.45 -2.69 -12.96
C VAL A 138 3.13 -3.12 -12.34
N MET A 139 3.03 -4.36 -11.90
CA MET A 139 1.81 -4.91 -11.31
C MET A 139 2.11 -5.62 -9.99
N GLY A 140 1.16 -5.57 -9.06
CA GLY A 140 1.21 -6.37 -7.84
C GLY A 140 0.83 -7.83 -8.10
N GLU A 141 1.23 -8.72 -7.19
CA GLU A 141 0.91 -10.15 -7.22
C GLU A 141 -0.60 -10.43 -7.16
N ASP A 142 -1.34 -9.60 -6.40
CA ASP A 142 -2.78 -9.81 -6.15
C ASP A 142 -3.70 -9.34 -7.30
N VAL A 143 -3.16 -8.94 -8.46
CA VAL A 143 -3.96 -8.41 -9.58
C VAL A 143 -4.69 -9.54 -10.31
N ARG A 144 -6.03 -9.47 -10.33
CA ARG A 144 -6.90 -10.46 -10.97
C ARG A 144 -7.72 -9.85 -12.12
N ILE A 145 -8.03 -10.67 -13.11
CA ILE A 145 -8.87 -10.32 -14.26
C ILE A 145 -10.06 -11.27 -14.34
N SER A 146 -11.27 -10.74 -14.38
CA SER A 146 -12.48 -11.53 -14.66
C SER A 146 -12.66 -11.79 -16.16
N ARG A 147 -13.51 -12.77 -16.50
CA ARG A 147 -13.90 -13.08 -17.87
C ARG A 147 -14.25 -11.82 -18.67
N VAL A 148 -13.52 -11.60 -19.76
CA VAL A 148 -13.70 -10.45 -20.64
C VAL A 148 -13.23 -10.79 -22.05
N ALA A 149 -13.90 -10.21 -23.04
CA ALA A 149 -13.42 -10.20 -24.41
C ALA A 149 -13.09 -8.75 -24.81
N VAL A 150 -11.89 -8.53 -25.32
CA VAL A 150 -11.42 -7.23 -25.79
C VAL A 150 -10.95 -7.36 -27.23
N SER A 151 -11.46 -6.49 -28.09
CA SER A 151 -10.99 -6.36 -29.47
C SER A 151 -10.31 -5.00 -29.63
N GLN A 152 -9.03 -5.00 -29.98
CA GLN A 152 -8.24 -3.78 -30.17
C GLN A 152 -7.44 -3.91 -31.47
N GLY A 153 -7.73 -3.04 -32.45
CA GLY A 153 -7.11 -3.12 -33.77
C GLY A 153 -7.43 -4.45 -34.47
N ASN A 154 -6.40 -5.22 -34.80
CA ASN A 154 -6.49 -6.57 -35.39
C ASN A 154 -6.39 -7.70 -34.36
N LEU A 155 -6.36 -7.40 -33.07
CA LEU A 155 -6.25 -8.39 -31.99
C LEU A 155 -7.59 -8.59 -31.29
N THR A 156 -8.01 -9.84 -31.12
CA THR A 156 -9.13 -10.21 -30.25
C THR A 156 -8.60 -11.09 -29.11
N LEU A 157 -8.69 -10.59 -27.89
CA LEU A 157 -8.34 -11.29 -26.66
C LEU A 157 -9.63 -11.77 -25.98
N ARG A 158 -9.74 -13.08 -25.71
CA ARG A 158 -10.85 -13.66 -24.96
C ARG A 158 -10.31 -14.40 -23.74
N ILE A 159 -10.70 -13.94 -22.54
CA ILE A 159 -10.34 -14.55 -21.26
C ILE A 159 -11.54 -15.33 -20.77
N GLU A 160 -11.44 -16.66 -20.69
CA GLU A 160 -12.48 -17.56 -20.19
C GLU A 160 -11.97 -18.30 -18.95
N GLU A 161 -12.69 -18.18 -17.83
CA GLU A 161 -12.48 -19.04 -16.66
C GLU A 161 -13.34 -20.30 -16.80
N GLU A 162 -12.73 -21.47 -16.70
CA GLU A 162 -13.42 -22.77 -16.62
C GLU A 162 -13.34 -23.33 -15.19
N PRO A 163 -14.27 -22.97 -14.29
CA PRO A 163 -14.28 -23.53 -12.94
C PRO A 163 -14.70 -25.00 -12.97
N LEU A 164 -13.81 -25.89 -12.54
CA LEU A 164 -14.10 -27.30 -12.31
C LEU A 164 -14.79 -27.47 -10.96
N VAL A 165 -16.03 -27.97 -10.98
CA VAL A 165 -16.79 -28.30 -9.78
C VAL A 165 -16.55 -29.76 -9.42
N VAL A 166 -15.95 -30.02 -8.26
CA VAL A 166 -15.91 -31.38 -7.68
C VAL A 166 -17.07 -31.52 -6.71
N GLN A 167 -18.16 -32.11 -7.18
CA GLN A 167 -19.30 -32.45 -6.35
C GLN A 167 -19.09 -33.86 -5.75
N PRO A 168 -18.99 -34.01 -4.42
CA PRO A 168 -18.91 -35.32 -3.78
C PRO A 168 -20.19 -36.16 -4.05
N ASN A 169 -20.08 -37.49 -3.90
CA ASN A 169 -21.21 -38.41 -4.05
C ASN A 169 -22.42 -37.95 -3.21
N PRO A 170 -23.66 -38.03 -3.74
CA PRO A 170 -24.87 -37.42 -3.17
C PRO A 170 -25.31 -37.95 -1.80
N PHE A 171 -24.60 -38.93 -1.23
CA PHE A 171 -24.84 -39.48 0.11
C PHE A 171 -23.66 -39.27 1.08
N SER A 172 -22.67 -38.45 0.72
CA SER A 172 -21.57 -38.08 1.61
C SER A 172 -21.88 -36.78 2.37
N ALA A 173 -21.50 -36.70 3.65
CA ALA A 173 -21.69 -35.51 4.49
C ALA A 173 -20.71 -34.35 4.19
N GLY A 174 -20.10 -34.34 2.99
CA GLY A 174 -19.11 -33.34 2.59
C GLY A 174 -19.73 -32.15 1.87
N GLY A 175 -19.27 -30.94 2.19
CA GLY A 175 -19.60 -29.74 1.41
C GLY A 175 -18.93 -29.77 0.04
N THR A 176 -19.53 -29.10 -0.95
CA THR A 176 -18.84 -28.82 -2.23
C THR A 176 -17.67 -27.89 -1.93
N VAL A 177 -16.44 -28.32 -2.23
CA VAL A 177 -15.23 -27.51 -2.04
C VAL A 177 -14.65 -27.21 -3.40
N VAL A 178 -14.45 -25.93 -3.70
CA VAL A 178 -13.68 -25.49 -4.88
C VAL A 178 -12.21 -25.65 -4.51
N ILE A 179 -11.53 -26.62 -5.13
CA ILE A 179 -10.12 -26.88 -4.90
C ILE A 179 -9.35 -26.50 -6.17
N PRO A 180 -8.38 -25.59 -6.10
CA PRO A 180 -7.42 -25.39 -7.18
C PRO A 180 -6.56 -26.67 -7.33
N ARG A 181 -6.53 -27.30 -8.50
CA ARG A 181 -5.65 -28.47 -8.77
C ARG A 181 -5.15 -28.51 -10.21
N THR A 182 -3.87 -28.23 -10.38
CA THR A 182 -3.08 -28.47 -11.60
C THR A 182 -2.93 -29.97 -11.90
N ARG A 183 -3.00 -30.37 -13.18
CA ARG A 183 -2.50 -31.65 -13.70
C ARG A 183 -1.41 -31.38 -14.75
N ALA A 184 -0.21 -31.91 -14.52
CA ALA A 184 0.88 -31.95 -15.49
C ALA A 184 0.88 -33.33 -16.19
N ALA A 185 0.93 -33.34 -17.52
CA ALA A 185 1.25 -34.52 -18.31
C ALA A 185 2.48 -34.21 -19.17
N ILE A 186 3.37 -35.19 -19.31
CA ILE A 186 4.62 -35.10 -20.08
C ILE A 186 4.36 -35.79 -21.43
N GLU A 187 4.43 -35.05 -22.52
CA GLU A 187 4.70 -35.61 -23.85
C GLU A 187 6.01 -34.97 -24.34
N GLU A 188 7.01 -35.83 -24.58
CA GLU A 188 8.33 -35.45 -25.05
C GLU A 188 8.27 -35.10 -26.55
N GLU A 189 8.24 -33.80 -26.87
CA GLU A 189 8.75 -33.30 -28.14
C GLU A 189 9.99 -32.43 -27.88
N PRO A 190 11.07 -32.59 -28.67
CA PRO A 190 12.31 -31.88 -28.45
C PRO A 190 12.20 -30.44 -28.94
N GLY A 191 11.99 -29.49 -28.02
CA GLY A 191 12.17 -28.08 -28.36
C GLY A 191 11.55 -27.10 -27.36
N ILE A 192 12.44 -26.47 -26.58
CA ILE A 192 12.29 -25.17 -25.90
C ILE A 192 11.13 -24.98 -24.89
N GLY A 193 11.50 -25.12 -23.61
CA GLY A 193 11.08 -24.20 -22.55
C GLY A 193 9.69 -24.44 -21.96
N LEU A 194 9.63 -25.25 -20.90
CA LEU A 194 8.47 -25.35 -20.03
C LEU A 194 8.16 -24.01 -19.36
N ALA A 195 6.92 -23.55 -19.46
CA ALA A 195 6.34 -22.57 -18.56
C ALA A 195 5.23 -23.25 -17.75
N GLU A 196 5.48 -23.41 -16.45
CA GLU A 196 4.49 -23.85 -15.46
C GLU A 196 3.53 -22.69 -15.18
N VAL A 197 2.22 -22.94 -15.21
CA VAL A 197 1.19 -21.93 -14.92
C VAL A 197 0.28 -22.44 -13.80
N HIS A 198 0.25 -21.69 -12.69
CA HIS A 198 -0.65 -21.92 -11.55
C HIS A 198 -1.92 -21.08 -11.68
N GLU A 199 -3.03 -21.58 -11.14
CA GLU A 199 -4.42 -21.25 -11.48
C GLU A 199 -4.93 -19.82 -11.22
N GLY A 200 -5.88 -19.42 -12.08
CA GLY A 200 -6.61 -18.15 -12.13
C GLY A 200 -5.84 -17.18 -13.01
N THR A 201 -6.32 -16.89 -14.23
CA THR A 201 -5.52 -16.15 -15.23
C THR A 201 -4.97 -14.86 -14.63
N SER A 202 -3.71 -14.91 -14.21
CA SER A 202 -3.05 -13.78 -13.59
C SER A 202 -2.84 -12.75 -14.69
N LEU A 203 -2.92 -11.46 -14.36
CA LEU A 203 -2.57 -10.42 -15.34
C LEU A 203 -1.16 -10.67 -15.93
N SER A 204 -0.27 -11.28 -15.14
CA SER A 204 1.05 -11.73 -15.56
C SER A 204 1.03 -12.66 -16.77
N GLU A 205 0.16 -13.67 -16.79
CA GLU A 205 0.03 -14.59 -17.94
C GLU A 205 -0.52 -13.88 -19.17
N VAL A 206 -1.50 -12.98 -18.98
CA VAL A 206 -2.07 -12.20 -20.08
C VAL A 206 -0.99 -11.32 -20.71
N ILE A 207 -0.20 -10.62 -19.91
CA ILE A 207 0.91 -9.78 -20.40
C ILE A 207 2.01 -10.62 -21.05
N ALA A 208 2.34 -11.79 -20.48
CA ALA A 208 3.31 -12.70 -21.08
C ALA A 208 2.84 -13.18 -22.46
N GLY A 209 1.56 -13.55 -22.60
CA GLY A 209 0.95 -13.93 -23.87
C GLY A 209 0.94 -12.79 -24.89
N LEU A 210 0.56 -11.57 -24.49
CA LEU A 210 0.57 -10.40 -25.36
C LEU A 210 1.98 -10.03 -25.80
N ASN A 211 2.97 -10.13 -24.90
CA ASN A 211 4.37 -9.90 -25.21
C ASN A 211 4.92 -10.96 -26.21
N ALA A 212 4.54 -12.23 -26.03
CA ALA A 212 4.90 -13.31 -26.95
C ALA A 212 4.27 -13.11 -28.35
N LEU A 213 3.10 -12.47 -28.43
CA LEU A 213 2.43 -12.09 -29.68
C LEU A 213 3.00 -10.80 -30.31
N GLY A 214 4.01 -10.19 -29.69
CA GLY A 214 4.67 -8.98 -30.20
C GLY A 214 3.82 -7.71 -30.08
N VAL A 215 2.82 -7.70 -29.19
CA VAL A 215 1.98 -6.52 -28.94
C VAL A 215 2.83 -5.41 -28.34
N SER A 216 2.69 -4.18 -28.86
CA SER A 216 3.48 -3.06 -28.35
C SER A 216 3.06 -2.69 -26.91
N PRO A 217 3.96 -2.16 -26.06
CA PRO A 217 3.59 -1.70 -24.73
C PRO A 217 2.47 -0.66 -24.71
N ARG A 218 2.37 0.18 -25.74
CA ARG A 218 1.29 1.17 -25.87
C ARG A 218 -0.07 0.48 -26.08
N ASP A 219 -0.12 -0.50 -26.97
CA ASP A 219 -1.34 -1.27 -27.24
C ASP A 219 -1.74 -2.11 -26.02
N MET A 220 -0.75 -2.67 -25.29
CA MET A 220 -1.02 -3.34 -24.01
C MET A 220 -1.66 -2.40 -22.99
N ILE A 221 -1.18 -1.18 -22.85
CA ILE A 221 -1.77 -0.18 -21.95
C ILE A 221 -3.23 0.11 -22.33
N ASP A 222 -3.53 0.25 -23.62
CA ASP A 222 -4.89 0.51 -24.12
C ASP A 222 -5.83 -0.68 -23.88
N ILE A 223 -5.33 -1.92 -24.05
CA ILE A 223 -6.06 -3.14 -23.71
C ILE A 223 -6.36 -3.17 -22.21
N LEU A 224 -5.36 -2.94 -21.34
CA LEU A 224 -5.56 -2.93 -19.88
C LEU A 224 -6.53 -1.84 -19.42
N LYS A 225 -6.47 -0.67 -20.04
CA LYS A 225 -7.41 0.43 -19.79
C LYS A 225 -8.83 0.03 -20.18
N SER A 226 -9.00 -0.69 -21.30
CA SER A 226 -10.29 -1.21 -21.75
C SER A 226 -10.84 -2.30 -20.82
N ILE A 227 -9.98 -3.23 -20.36
CA ILE A 227 -10.33 -4.25 -19.35
C ILE A 227 -10.76 -3.58 -18.04
N LYS A 228 -10.06 -2.52 -17.61
CA LYS A 228 -10.45 -1.74 -16.43
C LYS A 228 -11.79 -1.04 -16.61
N ALA A 229 -12.04 -0.43 -17.77
CA ALA A 229 -13.30 0.22 -18.09
C ALA A 229 -14.49 -0.76 -18.14
N ALA A 230 -14.23 -2.00 -18.56
CA ALA A 230 -15.21 -3.08 -18.52
C ALA A 230 -15.49 -3.64 -17.11
N GLY A 231 -14.76 -3.16 -16.08
CA GLY A 231 -14.89 -3.65 -14.70
C GLY A 231 -14.24 -5.03 -14.46
N ALA A 232 -13.53 -5.56 -15.45
CA ALA A 232 -12.91 -6.88 -15.36
C ALA A 232 -11.55 -6.86 -14.66
N LEU A 233 -10.87 -5.71 -14.56
CA LEU A 233 -9.59 -5.57 -13.84
C LEU A 233 -9.82 -5.20 -12.36
N HIS A 234 -9.54 -6.15 -11.47
CA HIS A 234 -9.61 -6.00 -10.01
C HIS A 234 -8.31 -5.44 -9.44
N ALA A 235 -7.98 -4.23 -9.86
CA ALA A 235 -6.84 -3.47 -9.35
C ALA A 235 -7.07 -1.97 -9.52
N GLU A 236 -6.35 -1.17 -8.74
CA GLU A 236 -6.17 0.25 -9.02
C GLU A 236 -5.27 0.40 -10.26
N PHE A 237 -5.70 1.18 -11.24
CA PHE A 237 -4.97 1.38 -12.49
C PHE A 237 -4.45 2.82 -12.52
N VAL A 238 -3.13 2.99 -12.49
CA VAL A 238 -2.46 4.30 -12.42
C VAL A 238 -1.61 4.50 -13.67
N VAL A 239 -1.86 5.58 -14.40
CA VAL A 239 -1.10 5.95 -15.61
C VAL A 239 -0.19 7.14 -15.31
N ARG A 240 1.08 7.05 -15.71
CA ARG A 240 2.13 8.09 -15.57
C ARG A 240 2.74 8.46 -16.91
#